data_AF-A0A832E777-F1
#
_entry.id   AF-A0A832E777-F1
#
_cell.length_a   1.000
_cell.length_b   1.000
_cell.length_c   1.000
_cell.angle_alpha   90.00
_cell.angle_beta   90.00
_cell.angle_gamma   90.00
#
_symmetry.space_group_name_H-M   'P 1'
#
loop_
_entity.id
_entity.type
_entity.pdbx_description
1 polymer ?
#
loop_
_entity_poly.entity_id
_entity_poly.type
_entity_poly.pdbx_seq_one_letter_code
_entity_poly.pdbx_strand_id
1 'polypeptide(L)'
;MNRTVILALVVLVVAACETQPVRREEYIAQHPEWAPEMVQLIKSGMIAKGMTREQVRAAWGRHCYTCQGTKSGSWGESLEFITQVVFFDTAGHVTRWEHK
;
A
#
# COMPACT_ATOMS: atom_id res chain seq x y z
N MET A 1 -8.07 6.77 -42.37
CA MET A 1 -8.04 7.16 -40.95
C MET A 1 -7.10 8.35 -40.82
N ASN A 2 -7.61 9.54 -40.45
CA ASN A 2 -6.84 10.78 -40.50
C ASN A 2 -5.73 10.79 -39.44
N ARG A 3 -4.56 11.34 -39.79
CA ARG A 3 -3.37 11.43 -38.91
C ARG A 3 -3.69 12.08 -37.55
N THR A 4 -4.61 13.04 -37.54
CA THR A 4 -5.15 13.72 -36.35
C THR A 4 -5.95 12.79 -35.43
N VAL A 5 -6.68 11.82 -35.98
CA VAL A 5 -7.45 10.83 -35.20
C VAL A 5 -6.51 9.86 -34.50
N ILE A 6 -5.42 9.46 -35.16
CA ILE A 6 -4.38 8.60 -34.59
C ILE A 6 -3.67 9.32 -33.43
N LEU A 7 -3.31 10.59 -33.61
CA LEU A 7 -2.72 11.41 -32.56
C LEU A 7 -3.63 11.57 -31.34
N ALA A 8 -4.93 11.83 -31.55
CA ALA A 8 -5.89 11.95 -30.46
C ALA A 8 -6.06 10.64 -29.66
N LEU A 9 -6.08 9.49 -30.35
CA LEU A 9 -6.16 8.18 -29.73
C LEU A 9 -4.92 7.85 -28.89
N VAL A 10 -3.72 8.19 -29.38
CA VAL A 10 -2.47 7.97 -28.62
C VAL A 10 -2.44 8.81 -27.35
N VAL A 11 -2.88 10.07 -27.40
CA VAL A 11 -2.94 10.94 -26.20
C VAL A 11 -3.91 10.40 -25.15
N LEU A 12 -5.07 9.88 -25.56
CA LEU A 12 -6.06 9.27 -24.65
C LEU A 12 -5.53 8.00 -23.95
N VAL A 13 -4.74 7.18 -24.64
CA VAL A 13 -4.16 5.96 -24.06
C VAL A 13 -3.09 6.29 -23.02
N VAL A 14 -2.30 7.35 -23.22
CA VAL A 14 -1.25 7.74 -22.26
C VAL A 14 -1.82 8.33 -20.96
N ALA A 15 -2.98 8.99 -21.02
CA ALA A 15 -3.64 9.57 -19.84
C ALA A 15 -4.32 8.55 -18.92
N ALA A 16 -4.50 7.29 -19.35
CA ALA A 16 -5.18 6.25 -18.57
C ALA A 16 -4.26 5.50 -17.58
N CYS A 17 -2.94 5.75 -17.62
CA CYS A 17 -1.99 5.20 -16.65
C CYS A 17 -1.88 6.07 -15.39
N GLU A 18 -3.00 6.39 -14.75
CA GLU A 18 -2.97 6.98 -13.41
C GLU A 18 -3.14 5.86 -12.38
N THR A 19 -2.03 5.39 -11.81
CA THR A 19 -2.02 4.46 -10.68
C THR A 19 -2.77 5.10 -9.51
N GLN A 20 -3.80 4.43 -9.00
CA GLN A 20 -4.67 4.96 -7.94
C GLN A 20 -3.81 5.44 -6.75
N PRO A 21 -3.77 6.76 -6.45
CA PRO A 21 -2.92 7.27 -5.39
C PRO A 21 -3.39 6.74 -4.04
N VAL A 22 -2.45 6.31 -3.19
CA VAL A 22 -2.75 5.94 -1.81
C VAL A 22 -3.26 7.19 -1.10
N ARG A 23 -4.51 7.15 -0.61
CA ARG A 23 -5.18 8.29 0.04
C ARG A 23 -4.71 8.50 1.48
N ARG A 24 -3.41 8.72 1.67
CA ARG A 24 -2.74 8.75 2.98
C ARG A 24 -3.36 9.78 3.92
N GLU A 25 -3.66 10.95 3.39
CA GLU A 25 -4.23 12.08 4.11
C GLU A 25 -5.63 11.76 4.66
N GLU A 26 -6.46 11.06 3.87
CA GLU A 26 -7.79 10.61 4.31
C GLU A 26 -7.69 9.59 5.45
N TYR A 27 -6.75 8.63 5.39
CA TYR A 27 -6.53 7.68 6.49
C TYR A 27 -6.02 8.39 7.74
N ILE A 28 -5.00 9.24 7.61
CA ILE A 28 -4.44 9.96 8.76
C ILE A 28 -5.49 10.84 9.44
N ALA A 29 -6.37 11.50 8.67
CA ALA A 29 -7.44 12.32 9.22
C ALA A 29 -8.47 11.52 10.03
N GLN A 30 -8.64 10.22 9.74
CA GLN A 30 -9.54 9.33 10.46
C GLN A 30 -8.94 8.79 11.77
N HIS A 31 -7.63 8.95 11.98
CA HIS A 31 -6.90 8.42 13.13
C HIS A 31 -6.13 9.51 13.90
N PRO A 32 -6.82 10.47 14.55
CA PRO A 32 -6.17 11.52 15.34
C PRO A 32 -5.39 10.97 16.55
N GLU A 33 -5.68 9.74 16.98
CA GLU A 33 -4.98 9.05 18.06
C GLU A 33 -3.58 8.55 17.69
N TRP A 34 -3.22 8.52 16.41
CA TRP A 34 -1.89 8.07 16.00
C TRP A 34 -0.81 9.05 16.42
N ALA A 35 0.28 8.49 16.96
CA ALA A 35 1.44 9.27 17.37
C ALA A 35 2.00 10.08 16.18
N PRO A 36 2.47 11.32 16.39
CA PRO A 36 3.01 12.16 15.30
C PRO A 36 4.13 11.49 14.49
N GLU A 37 5.00 10.72 15.15
CA GLU A 37 6.05 9.96 14.49
C GLU A 37 5.48 8.91 13.52
N MET A 38 4.43 8.20 13.95
CA MET A 38 3.74 7.22 13.10
C MET A 38 3.12 7.88 11.88
N VAL A 39 2.49 9.05 12.05
CA VAL A 39 1.94 9.84 10.94
C VAL A 39 3.03 10.23 9.95
N GLN A 40 4.22 10.61 10.40
CA GLN A 40 5.34 10.94 9.51
C GLN A 40 5.84 9.72 8.74
N LEU A 41 5.96 8.57 9.39
CA LEU A 41 6.31 7.32 8.72
C LEU A 41 5.30 6.97 7.61
N ILE A 42 4.00 7.04 7.91
CA ILE A 42 2.92 6.78 6.94
C ILE A 42 3.00 7.76 5.77
N LYS A 43 3.16 9.06 6.03
CA LYS A 43 3.29 10.10 4.98
C LYS A 43 4.50 9.85 4.08
N SER A 44 5.61 9.40 4.65
CA SER A 44 6.82 9.06 3.90
C SER A 44 6.74 7.72 3.14
N GLY A 45 5.66 6.97 3.31
CA GLY A 45 5.52 5.64 2.72
C GLY A 45 6.51 4.62 3.29
N MET A 46 6.95 4.80 4.54
CA MET A 46 7.83 3.86 5.24
C MET A 46 7.03 2.92 6.13
N ILE A 47 7.56 1.71 6.35
CA ILE A 47 7.03 0.72 7.28
C ILE A 47 8.02 0.53 8.42
N ALA A 48 7.49 0.37 9.64
CA ALA A 48 8.26 0.12 10.83
C ALA A 48 7.70 -1.07 11.61
N LYS A 49 8.54 -1.69 12.43
CA LYS A 49 8.09 -2.71 13.39
C LYS A 49 7.08 -2.12 14.35
N GLY A 50 6.10 -2.92 14.76
CA GLY A 50 5.01 -2.48 15.64
C GLY A 50 3.84 -1.80 14.91
N MET A 51 3.97 -1.46 13.62
CA MET A 51 2.85 -0.91 12.87
C MET A 51 1.67 -1.88 12.81
N THR A 52 0.45 -1.38 12.91
CA THR A 52 -0.76 -2.17 12.68
C THR A 52 -1.01 -2.36 11.19
N ARG A 53 -1.86 -3.34 10.85
CA ARG A 53 -2.32 -3.57 9.47
C ARG A 53 -2.92 -2.33 8.82
N GLU A 54 -3.65 -1.55 9.61
CA GLU A 54 -4.28 -0.32 9.15
C GLU A 54 -3.25 0.77 8.86
N GLN A 55 -2.21 0.89 9.68
CA GLN A 55 -1.09 1.82 9.42
C GLN A 55 -0.29 1.42 8.18
N VAL A 56 -0.01 0.13 7.99
CA VAL A 56 0.62 -0.38 6.76
C VAL A 56 -0.25 -0.08 5.55
N ARG A 57 -1.57 -0.28 5.66
CA ARG A 57 -2.53 0.05 4.59
C ARG A 57 -2.61 1.55 4.32
N ALA A 58 -2.52 2.39 5.36
CA ALA A 58 -2.45 3.83 5.18
C ALA A 58 -1.17 4.24 4.45
N ALA A 59 -0.03 3.59 4.71
CA ALA A 59 1.24 3.89 4.07
C ALA A 59 1.30 3.40 2.61
N TRP A 60 0.87 2.17 2.33
CA TRP A 60 1.11 1.46 1.07
C TRP A 60 -0.15 1.10 0.28
N GLY A 61 -1.34 1.34 0.83
CA GLY A 61 -2.60 1.01 0.18
C GLY A 61 -3.02 -0.45 0.41
N ARG A 62 -3.78 -1.00 -0.55
CA ARG A 62 -4.29 -2.37 -0.44
C ARG A 62 -3.20 -3.38 -0.81
N HIS A 63 -3.10 -4.44 -0.03
CA HIS A 63 -2.27 -5.60 -0.38
C HIS A 63 -2.96 -6.43 -1.48
N CYS A 64 -2.21 -7.33 -2.09
CA CYS A 64 -2.71 -8.29 -3.06
C CYS A 64 -3.41 -9.46 -2.35
N TYR A 65 -4.73 -9.51 -2.46
CA TYR A 65 -5.55 -10.55 -1.81
C TYR A 65 -5.33 -11.96 -2.36
N THR A 66 -4.88 -12.07 -3.61
CA THR A 66 -4.73 -13.36 -4.32
C THR A 66 -3.28 -13.77 -4.53
N CYS A 67 -2.31 -12.99 -4.05
CA CYS A 67 -0.91 -13.28 -4.25
C CYS A 67 -0.40 -14.31 -3.23
N GLN A 68 0.60 -15.09 -3.64
CA GLN A 68 1.04 -16.27 -2.91
C GLN A 68 1.70 -15.96 -1.56
N GLY A 69 2.29 -14.77 -1.42
CA GLY A 69 2.87 -14.25 -0.18
C GLY A 69 1.85 -13.73 0.82
N THR A 70 0.57 -13.64 0.46
CA THR A 70 -0.50 -13.35 1.41
C THR A 70 -0.96 -14.66 2.07
N LYS A 71 -0.62 -14.85 3.36
CA LYS A 71 -0.87 -16.09 4.10
C LYS A 71 -1.21 -15.80 5.56
N SER A 72 -1.94 -16.70 6.20
CA SER A 72 -2.20 -16.66 7.65
C SER A 72 -1.91 -18.02 8.28
N GLY A 73 -1.50 -18.02 9.55
CA GLY A 73 -1.19 -19.24 10.30
C GLY A 73 -1.09 -18.98 11.80
N SER A 74 -0.67 -20.00 12.57
CA SER A 74 -0.50 -19.87 14.03
C SER A 74 0.55 -18.85 14.45
N TRP A 75 1.44 -18.47 13.52
CA TRP A 75 2.50 -17.48 13.70
C TRP A 75 2.06 -16.04 13.40
N GLY A 76 0.82 -15.83 12.95
CA GLY A 76 0.31 -14.53 12.51
C GLY A 76 -0.04 -14.55 11.02
N GLU A 77 0.33 -13.49 10.29
CA GLU A 77 0.05 -13.41 8.86
C GLU A 77 1.11 -12.66 8.07
N SER A 78 1.11 -12.86 6.76
CA SER A 78 1.89 -12.09 5.79
C SER A 78 0.96 -11.48 4.77
N LEU A 79 1.23 -10.23 4.39
CA LEU A 79 0.49 -9.51 3.35
C LEU A 79 1.46 -9.14 2.24
N GLU A 80 1.16 -9.56 1.03
CA GLU A 80 1.98 -9.25 -0.14
C GLU A 80 1.53 -7.93 -0.79
N PHE A 81 2.45 -6.98 -0.88
CA PHE A 81 2.30 -5.73 -1.62
C PHE A 81 3.06 -5.82 -2.95
N ILE A 82 3.01 -4.76 -3.76
CA ILE A 82 3.58 -4.80 -5.11
C ILE A 82 5.08 -5.14 -5.14
N THR A 83 5.86 -4.61 -4.20
CA THR A 83 7.33 -4.80 -4.13
C THR A 83 7.82 -5.62 -2.95
N GLN A 84 6.99 -5.86 -1.93
CA GLN A 84 7.44 -6.41 -0.65
C GLN A 84 6.37 -7.29 0.00
N VAL A 85 6.78 -8.18 0.89
CA VAL A 85 5.89 -8.96 1.76
C VAL A 85 6.08 -8.48 3.20
N VAL A 86 5.00 -8.07 3.86
CA VAL A 86 5.03 -7.59 5.25
C VAL A 86 4.46 -8.68 6.16
N PHE A 87 5.14 -8.94 7.27
CA PHE A 87 4.79 -10.01 8.21
C PHE A 87 4.33 -9.43 9.53
N PHE A 88 3.23 -9.96 10.04
CA PHE A 88 2.55 -9.52 11.24
C PHE A 88 2.53 -10.65 12.26
N ASP A 89 2.67 -10.31 13.54
CA ASP A 89 2.42 -11.25 14.63
C ASP A 89 0.92 -11.55 14.77
N THR A 90 0.57 -12.43 15.72
CA THR A 90 -0.81 -12.79 16.02
C THR A 90 -1.64 -11.65 16.62
N ALA A 91 -1.00 -10.58 17.11
CA ALA A 91 -1.66 -9.37 17.57
C ALA A 91 -1.89 -8.35 16.42
N GLY A 92 -1.39 -8.64 15.21
CA GLY A 92 -1.55 -7.79 14.03
C GLY A 92 -0.53 -6.67 13.91
N HIS A 93 0.64 -6.80 14.54
CA HIS A 93 1.74 -5.83 14.46
C HIS A 93 2.87 -6.31 13.56
N VAL A 94 3.45 -5.40 12.78
CA VAL A 94 4.60 -5.69 11.91
C VAL A 94 5.78 -6.19 12.72
N THR A 95 6.31 -7.35 12.33
CA THR A 95 7.52 -7.95 12.92
C THR A 95 8.72 -7.80 11.99
N ARG A 96 8.51 -7.93 10.68
CA ARG A 96 9.52 -7.82 9.61
C ARG A 96 8.86 -7.63 8.24
N TRP A 97 9.66 -7.33 7.23
CA TRP A 97 9.26 -7.30 5.84
C TRP A 97 10.41 -7.76 4.95
N GLU A 98 10.09 -8.27 3.77
CA GLU A 98 11.05 -8.81 2.80
C GLU A 98 10.77 -8.22 1.42
N HIS A 99 11.84 -7.94 0.67
CA HIS A 99 11.73 -7.58 -0.74
C HIS A 99 11.41 -8.83 -1.56
N LYS A 100 10.64 -8.66 -2.63
CA LYS A 100 10.38 -9.72 -3.59
C LYS A 100 11.59 -10.03 -4.46
#